data_AF-A0A929YFF1-F1
#
_entry.id   AF-A0A929YFF1-F1
#
_cell.length_a   1.000
_cell.length_b   1.000
_cell.length_c   1.000
_cell.angle_alpha   90.00
_cell.angle_beta   90.00
_cell.angle_gamma   90.00
#
_symmetry.space_group_name_H-M   'P 1'
#
loop_
_entity.id
_entity.type
_entity.pdbx_description
1 polymer ?
#
loop_
_entity_poly.entity_id
_entity_poly.type
_entity_poly.pdbx_seq_one_letter_code
_entity_poly.pdbx_strand_id
1 'polypeptide(L)'
;RMLHAGAVLFLFTAATLALGFRIGKRGAVSLFLAFLSLAPVTLMLCMTYGVIWQISMVAILVLVRGEQYFMEGQKYLFLFLWCGIAVAYFDYLTYPAAALGMPLAVLVVLGDGGIRNQLKKMAGAAAFFLFGYASMWAGKWILAQLLTGDSVIADAKNTVVDRAGSSNEVDSSLHSILARSFGEMGNRAFLLVVLLFLLALVVRLLTKKMQVRLEGAKVIPLLLTACLPFLWYFGVRDHSAEHISNAFRELCVFVFSLSLCLQEKSPSRSGALH
;
A
#
# COMPACT_ATOMS: atom_id res chain seq x y z
N ARG A 1 -15.49 15.83 10.34
CA ARG A 1 -15.70 15.12 9.04
C ARG A 1 -15.13 15.90 7.85
N MET A 2 -15.50 17.16 7.62
CA MET A 2 -14.96 17.94 6.49
C MET A 2 -13.45 18.18 6.54
N LEU A 3 -12.88 18.45 7.72
CA LEU A 3 -11.42 18.59 7.90
C LEU A 3 -10.65 17.31 7.51
N HIS A 4 -11.18 16.14 7.89
CA HIS A 4 -10.59 14.84 7.53
C HIS A 4 -10.62 14.61 6.02
N ALA A 5 -11.78 14.81 5.39
CA ALA A 5 -11.92 14.71 3.94
C ALA A 5 -10.95 15.66 3.21
N GLY A 6 -10.82 16.90 3.71
CA GLY A 6 -9.86 17.87 3.21
C GLY A 6 -8.41 17.38 3.34
N ALA A 7 -8.03 16.81 4.48
CA ALA A 7 -6.70 16.25 4.70
C ALA A 7 -6.39 15.05 3.77
N VAL A 8 -7.35 14.14 3.58
CA VAL A 8 -7.23 13.00 2.66
C VAL A 8 -6.99 13.48 1.22
N LEU A 9 -7.78 14.45 0.75
CA LEU A 9 -7.64 15.02 -0.59
C LEU A 9 -6.34 15.80 -0.75
N PHE A 10 -5.99 16.65 0.21
CA PHE A 10 -4.77 17.43 0.16
C PHE A 10 -3.52 16.53 0.07
N LEU A 11 -3.42 15.53 0.94
CA LEU A 11 -2.29 14.59 0.92
C LEU A 11 -2.26 13.77 -0.36
N PHE A 12 -3.42 13.31 -0.85
CA PHE A 12 -3.51 12.62 -2.13
C PHE A 12 -3.03 13.48 -3.30
N THR A 13 -3.50 14.73 -3.40
CA THR A 13 -3.09 15.65 -4.46
C THR A 13 -1.60 15.97 -4.37
N ALA A 14 -1.10 16.27 -3.17
CA ALA A 14 0.32 16.56 -2.95
C ALA A 14 1.20 15.37 -3.34
N ALA A 15 0.85 14.15 -2.92
CA ALA A 15 1.58 12.93 -3.24
C ALA A 15 1.55 12.63 -4.75
N THR A 16 0.38 12.79 -5.38
CA THR A 16 0.19 12.60 -6.83
C THR A 16 1.03 13.58 -7.63
N LEU A 17 1.07 14.85 -7.23
CA LEU A 17 1.89 15.88 -7.89
C LEU A 17 3.38 15.59 -7.68
N ALA A 18 3.81 15.29 -6.44
CA ALA A 18 5.21 15.00 -6.15
C ALA A 18 5.71 13.78 -6.94
N LEU A 19 4.95 12.69 -6.93
CA LEU A 19 5.28 11.48 -7.68
C LEU A 19 5.19 11.72 -9.20
N GLY A 20 4.20 12.49 -9.66
CA GLY A 20 4.04 12.89 -11.05
C GLY A 20 5.21 13.72 -11.58
N PHE A 21 5.73 14.66 -10.78
CA PHE A 21 6.93 15.42 -11.15
C PHE A 21 8.19 14.55 -11.14
N ARG A 22 8.27 13.55 -10.24
CA ARG A 22 9.46 12.72 -10.08
C ARG A 22 9.57 11.58 -11.10
N ILE A 23 8.47 10.92 -11.44
CA ILE A 23 8.44 9.74 -12.34
C ILE A 23 7.46 9.89 -13.51
N GLY A 24 6.94 11.10 -13.74
CA GLY A 24 6.06 11.43 -14.86
C GLY A 24 4.61 10.96 -14.67
N LYS A 25 3.86 10.94 -15.79
CA LYS A 25 2.44 10.54 -15.81
C LYS A 25 2.18 9.17 -15.20
N ARG A 26 3.16 8.25 -15.29
CA ARG A 26 3.13 6.91 -14.69
C ARG A 26 2.77 6.97 -13.21
N GLY A 27 3.53 7.75 -12.43
CA GLY A 27 3.31 7.86 -10.99
C GLY A 27 1.94 8.44 -10.64
N ALA A 28 1.54 9.50 -11.33
CA ALA A 28 0.26 10.15 -11.09
C ALA A 28 -0.93 9.23 -11.41
N VAL A 29 -0.90 8.55 -12.56
CA VAL A 29 -1.95 7.61 -12.96
C VAL A 29 -2.01 6.42 -12.01
N SER A 30 -0.87 5.82 -11.64
CA SER A 30 -0.86 4.69 -10.72
C SER A 30 -1.47 5.06 -9.36
N LEU A 31 -1.10 6.22 -8.80
CA LEU A 31 -1.61 6.64 -7.50
C LEU A 31 -3.11 6.99 -7.57
N PHE A 32 -3.56 7.57 -8.67
CA PHE A 32 -4.98 7.84 -8.93
C PHE A 32 -5.80 6.54 -9.03
N LEU A 33 -5.31 5.54 -9.75
CA LEU A 33 -5.98 4.23 -9.84
C LEU A 33 -6.05 3.53 -8.48
N ALA A 34 -4.97 3.59 -7.70
CA ALA A 34 -4.95 3.06 -6.34
C ALA A 34 -5.98 3.77 -5.45
N PHE A 35 -6.07 5.10 -5.53
CA PHE A 35 -7.06 5.87 -4.79
C PHE A 35 -8.48 5.45 -5.13
N LEU A 36 -8.81 5.30 -6.42
CA LEU A 36 -10.13 4.86 -6.86
C LEU A 36 -10.50 3.47 -6.33
N SER A 37 -9.53 2.56 -6.22
CA SER A 37 -9.77 1.20 -5.72
C SER A 37 -10.14 1.13 -4.23
N LEU A 38 -9.92 2.20 -3.47
CA LEU A 38 -10.21 2.27 -2.02
C LEU A 38 -11.65 2.68 -1.68
N ALA A 39 -12.50 2.88 -2.69
CA ALA A 39 -13.80 3.55 -2.56
C ALA A 39 -13.67 4.93 -1.89
N PRO A 40 -13.10 5.95 -2.59
CA PRO A 40 -12.70 7.26 -2.05
C PRO A 40 -13.73 7.97 -1.15
N VAL A 41 -15.03 7.85 -1.47
CA VAL A 41 -16.10 8.48 -0.70
C VAL A 41 -16.10 7.95 0.75
N THR A 42 -16.02 6.63 0.91
CA THR A 42 -15.98 6.01 2.25
C THR A 42 -14.71 6.38 3.02
N LEU A 43 -13.59 6.49 2.32
CA LEU A 43 -12.29 6.89 2.87
C LEU A 43 -12.30 8.33 3.41
N MET A 44 -12.97 9.25 2.70
CA MET A 44 -13.09 10.66 3.10
C MET A 44 -14.10 10.87 4.23
N LEU A 45 -15.11 10.03 4.34
CA LEU A 45 -16.17 10.17 5.35
C LEU A 45 -15.85 9.46 6.67
N CYS A 46 -14.99 8.44 6.62
CA CYS A 46 -14.61 7.63 7.77
C CYS A 46 -13.15 7.84 8.16
N MET A 47 -12.92 8.28 9.41
CA MET A 47 -11.56 8.53 9.90
C MET A 47 -10.74 7.24 9.98
N THR A 48 -11.32 6.17 10.53
CA THR A 48 -10.61 4.88 10.70
C THR A 48 -10.11 4.32 9.38
N TYR A 49 -10.85 4.52 8.29
CA TYR A 49 -10.40 4.11 6.96
C TYR A 49 -9.35 5.06 6.40
N GLY A 50 -9.47 6.37 6.64
CA GLY A 50 -8.55 7.36 6.08
C GLY A 50 -7.13 7.33 6.66
N VAL A 51 -6.93 6.88 7.92
CA VAL A 51 -5.63 6.95 8.60
C VAL A 51 -4.53 6.22 7.82
N ILE A 52 -4.75 4.96 7.41
CA ILE A 52 -3.75 4.17 6.69
C ILE A 52 -3.37 4.85 5.37
N TRP A 53 -4.37 5.39 4.67
CA TRP A 53 -4.13 6.15 3.46
C TRP A 53 -3.27 7.40 3.73
N GLN A 54 -3.57 8.16 4.78
CA GLN A 54 -2.81 9.35 5.14
C GLN A 54 -1.37 9.02 5.51
N ILE A 55 -1.13 7.97 6.30
CA ILE A 55 0.22 7.47 6.61
C ILE A 55 0.97 7.10 5.33
N SER A 56 0.31 6.37 4.42
CA SER A 56 0.88 5.99 3.13
C SER A 56 1.26 7.20 2.28
N MET A 57 0.38 8.21 2.20
CA MET A 57 0.63 9.43 1.42
C MET A 57 1.76 10.27 2.01
N VAL A 58 1.82 10.42 3.34
CA VAL A 58 2.91 11.11 4.01
C VAL A 58 4.23 10.38 3.77
N ALA A 59 4.27 9.06 3.91
CA ALA A 59 5.46 8.26 3.65
C ALA A 59 5.96 8.41 2.19
N ILE A 60 5.05 8.35 1.21
CA ILE A 60 5.39 8.57 -0.20
C ILE A 60 5.91 10.00 -0.43
N LEU A 61 5.25 11.01 0.14
CA LEU A 61 5.68 12.41 0.04
C LEU A 61 7.09 12.63 0.60
N VAL A 62 7.33 12.13 1.80
CA VAL A 62 8.62 12.21 2.49
C VAL A 62 9.70 11.50 1.69
N LEU A 63 9.41 10.30 1.18
CA LEU A 63 10.35 9.51 0.39
C LEU A 63 10.70 10.18 -0.96
N VAL A 64 9.71 10.74 -1.66
CA VAL A 64 9.92 11.42 -2.94
C VAL A 64 10.65 12.75 -2.77
N ARG A 65 10.30 13.55 -1.76
CA ARG A 65 10.92 14.87 -1.53
C ARG A 65 12.30 14.77 -0.90
N GLY A 66 12.53 13.76 -0.06
CA GLY A 66 13.80 13.51 0.61
C GLY A 66 14.62 12.38 -0.02
N GLU A 67 14.37 12.02 -1.28
CA GLU A 67 14.93 10.81 -1.91
C GLU A 67 16.45 10.67 -1.70
N GLN A 68 17.23 11.72 -2.01
CA GLN A 68 18.68 11.69 -1.85
C GLN A 68 19.08 11.40 -0.40
N TYR A 69 18.45 12.09 0.56
CA TYR A 69 18.71 11.91 1.98
C TYR A 69 18.35 10.50 2.45
N PHE A 70 17.20 9.95 2.04
CA PHE A 70 16.73 8.64 2.49
C PHE A 70 17.47 7.47 1.82
N MET A 71 17.89 7.63 0.56
CA MET A 71 18.68 6.62 -0.14
C MET A 71 20.11 6.55 0.39
N GLU A 72 20.69 7.70 0.75
CA GLU A 72 21.99 7.78 1.40
C GLU A 72 21.98 7.04 2.75
N GLY A 73 22.94 6.13 2.94
CA GLY A 73 23.08 5.40 4.21
C GLY A 73 21.87 4.52 4.58
N GLN A 74 20.97 4.23 3.62
CA GLN A 74 19.75 3.44 3.85
C GLN A 74 18.81 4.02 4.91
N LYS A 75 18.79 5.35 5.09
CA LYS A 75 17.93 6.03 6.07
C LYS A 75 16.43 5.79 5.82
N TYR A 76 16.03 5.37 4.61
CA TYR A 76 14.67 4.92 4.32
C TYR A 76 14.19 3.83 5.30
N LEU A 77 15.08 3.00 5.86
CA LEU A 77 14.71 1.98 6.85
C LEU A 77 14.00 2.59 8.07
N PHE A 78 14.47 3.75 8.54
CA PHE A 78 13.82 4.45 9.66
C PHE A 78 12.46 5.05 9.28
N LEU A 79 12.27 5.46 8.03
CA LEU A 79 10.95 5.88 7.55
C LEU A 79 9.95 4.72 7.67
N PHE A 80 10.33 3.53 7.18
CA PHE A 80 9.47 2.35 7.28
C PHE A 80 9.23 1.90 8.73
N LEU A 81 10.22 2.01 9.61
CA LEU A 81 10.06 1.81 11.05
C LEU A 81 8.96 2.70 11.64
N TRP A 82 9.05 4.01 11.40
CA TRP A 82 8.07 4.97 11.87
C TRP A 82 6.68 4.75 11.25
N CYS A 83 6.61 4.34 9.99
CA CYS A 83 5.34 3.92 9.39
C CYS A 83 4.74 2.73 10.15
N GLY A 84 5.54 1.70 10.45
CA GLY A 84 5.08 0.54 11.23
C GLY A 84 4.55 0.93 12.60
N ILE A 85 5.26 1.80 13.32
CA ILE A 85 4.84 2.35 14.61
C ILE A 85 3.51 3.11 14.47
N ALA A 86 3.41 4.02 13.51
CA ALA A 86 2.21 4.83 13.29
C ALA A 86 1.00 3.97 12.97
N VAL A 87 1.17 2.97 12.09
CA VAL A 87 0.12 2.01 11.74
C VAL A 87 -0.32 1.25 12.99
N ALA A 88 0.59 0.62 13.73
CA ALA A 88 0.24 -0.12 14.95
C ALA A 88 -0.40 0.77 16.04
N TYR A 89 -0.08 2.07 16.07
CA TYR A 89 -0.67 3.01 17.01
C TYR A 89 -2.11 3.37 16.63
N PHE A 90 -2.33 3.86 15.41
CA PHE A 90 -3.61 4.43 14.96
C PHE A 90 -4.57 3.42 14.33
N ASP A 91 -4.08 2.30 13.81
CA ASP A 91 -4.89 1.33 13.07
C ASP A 91 -5.30 0.14 13.93
N TYR A 92 -6.56 -0.27 13.76
CA TYR A 92 -7.14 -1.45 14.38
C TYR A 92 -7.24 -2.60 13.37
N LEU A 93 -6.16 -2.83 12.62
CA LEU A 93 -6.06 -3.90 11.64
C LEU A 93 -7.03 -3.70 10.46
N THR A 94 -7.22 -2.46 9.97
CA THR A 94 -8.19 -2.19 8.90
C THR A 94 -7.69 -2.68 7.54
N TYR A 95 -6.54 -2.17 7.10
CA TYR A 95 -5.82 -2.60 5.90
C TYR A 95 -4.33 -2.15 5.96
N PRO A 96 -3.59 -2.52 7.01
CA PRO A 96 -2.25 -1.98 7.29
C PRO A 96 -1.18 -2.35 6.25
N ALA A 97 -1.37 -3.41 5.45
CA ALA A 97 -0.37 -3.78 4.43
C ALA A 97 -0.25 -2.70 3.34
N ALA A 98 -1.27 -1.85 3.14
CA ALA A 98 -1.20 -0.69 2.27
C ALA A 98 -0.16 0.35 2.72
N ALA A 99 0.00 0.59 4.02
CA ALA A 99 0.99 1.52 4.56
C ALA A 99 2.44 1.01 4.43
N LEU A 100 2.63 -0.29 4.19
CA LEU A 100 3.91 -0.86 3.77
C LEU A 100 4.03 -0.84 2.23
N GLY A 101 3.07 -1.45 1.54
CA GLY A 101 3.15 -1.75 0.11
C GLY A 101 3.17 -0.51 -0.79
N MET A 102 2.41 0.53 -0.45
CA MET A 102 2.36 1.75 -1.26
C MET A 102 3.71 2.49 -1.23
N PRO A 103 4.32 2.81 -0.07
CA PRO A 103 5.66 3.40 -0.03
C PRO A 103 6.75 2.46 -0.57
N LEU A 104 6.61 1.14 -0.37
CA LEU A 104 7.57 0.15 -0.87
C LEU A 104 7.64 0.12 -2.40
N ALA A 105 6.49 0.20 -3.08
CA ALA A 105 6.46 0.31 -4.54
C ALA A 105 7.18 1.57 -5.02
N VAL A 106 7.02 2.70 -4.32
CA VAL A 106 7.74 3.94 -4.63
C VAL A 106 9.24 3.77 -4.37
N LEU A 107 9.64 3.14 -3.25
CA LEU A 107 11.05 2.85 -2.96
C LEU A 107 11.72 2.05 -4.06
N VAL A 108 11.04 1.03 -4.61
CA VAL A 108 11.54 0.22 -5.72
C VAL A 108 11.67 1.06 -7.00
N VAL A 109 10.72 1.95 -7.28
CA VAL A 109 10.74 2.79 -8.48
C VAL A 109 11.87 3.82 -8.43
N LEU A 110 12.08 4.44 -7.27
CA LEU A 110 13.16 5.43 -7.03
C LEU A 110 14.52 4.77 -6.84
N GLY A 111 14.55 3.52 -6.38
CA GLY A 111 15.79 2.81 -6.10
C GLY A 111 16.59 2.53 -7.37
N ASP A 112 17.90 2.78 -7.29
CA ASP A 112 18.86 2.33 -8.29
C ASP A 112 19.50 0.98 -7.92
N GLY A 113 20.07 0.35 -8.94
CA GLY A 113 20.80 -0.91 -8.86
C GLY A 113 20.04 -2.10 -9.44
N GLY A 114 20.74 -3.22 -9.57
CA GLY A 114 20.18 -4.46 -10.10
C GLY A 114 19.14 -5.10 -9.18
N ILE A 115 18.45 -6.13 -9.69
CA ILE A 115 17.37 -6.84 -8.99
C ILE A 115 17.73 -7.28 -7.56
N ARG A 116 18.93 -7.81 -7.34
CA ARG A 116 19.40 -8.24 -6.02
C ARG A 116 19.44 -7.08 -5.03
N ASN A 117 19.85 -5.89 -5.47
CA ASN A 117 19.88 -4.70 -4.62
C ASN A 117 18.47 -4.24 -4.27
N GLN A 118 17.56 -4.24 -5.24
CA GLN A 118 16.15 -3.91 -5.03
C GLN A 118 15.49 -4.85 -4.02
N LEU A 119 15.71 -6.16 -4.15
CA LEU A 119 15.18 -7.15 -3.22
C LEU A 119 15.73 -6.97 -1.80
N LYS A 120 17.01 -6.63 -1.65
CA LYS A 120 17.59 -6.32 -0.33
C LYS A 120 16.97 -5.06 0.28
N LYS A 121 16.81 -3.98 -0.50
CA LYS A 121 16.15 -2.74 -0.04
C LYS A 121 14.72 -3.03 0.43
N MET A 122 13.99 -3.79 -0.38
CA MET A 122 12.61 -4.19 -0.12
C MET A 122 12.48 -5.02 1.17
N ALA A 123 13.35 -6.03 1.33
CA ALA A 123 13.37 -6.88 2.52
C ALA A 123 13.72 -6.07 3.79
N GLY A 124 14.71 -5.17 3.71
CA GLY A 124 15.07 -4.30 4.85
C GLY A 124 13.93 -3.36 5.24
N ALA A 125 13.29 -2.71 4.25
CA ALA A 125 12.15 -1.83 4.50
C ALA A 125 10.98 -2.58 5.15
N ALA A 126 10.62 -3.76 4.64
CA ALA A 126 9.60 -4.61 5.23
C ALA A 126 9.95 -5.06 6.65
N ALA A 127 11.20 -5.45 6.90
CA ALA A 127 11.67 -5.87 8.22
C ALA A 127 11.58 -4.74 9.26
N PHE A 128 12.01 -3.52 8.91
CA PHE A 128 11.93 -2.36 9.80
C PHE A 128 10.48 -1.95 10.05
N PHE A 129 9.62 -1.99 9.02
CA PHE A 129 8.18 -1.76 9.21
C PHE A 129 7.58 -2.77 10.19
N LEU A 130 7.83 -4.06 10.00
CA LEU A 130 7.31 -5.11 10.88
C LEU A 130 7.86 -4.98 12.30
N PHE A 131 9.14 -4.62 12.45
CA PHE A 131 9.74 -4.37 13.75
C PHE A 131 9.09 -3.17 14.46
N GLY A 132 8.85 -2.07 13.75
CA GLY A 132 8.14 -0.90 14.27
C GLY A 132 6.70 -1.22 14.68
N TYR A 133 6.00 -1.98 13.83
CA TYR A 133 4.64 -2.43 14.10
C TYR A 133 4.58 -3.33 15.34
N ALA A 134 5.44 -4.34 15.43
CA ALA A 134 5.47 -5.29 16.53
C ALA A 134 5.91 -4.63 17.85
N SER A 135 6.92 -3.75 17.81
CA SER A 135 7.41 -3.05 19.00
C SER A 135 6.36 -2.11 19.59
N MET A 136 5.58 -1.41 18.75
CA MET A 136 4.48 -0.57 19.23
C MET A 136 3.37 -1.40 19.88
N TRP A 137 3.00 -2.56 19.30
CA TRP A 137 2.04 -3.47 19.93
C TRP A 137 2.54 -4.00 21.28
N ALA A 138 3.79 -4.47 21.35
CA ALA A 138 4.40 -4.92 22.58
C ALA A 138 4.43 -3.80 23.64
N GLY A 139 4.75 -2.57 23.23
CA GLY A 139 4.73 -1.40 24.10
C GLY A 139 3.36 -1.12 24.70
N LYS A 140 2.27 -1.28 23.93
CA LYS A 140 0.89 -1.13 24.46
C LYS A 140 0.61 -2.15 25.57
N TRP A 141 1.02 -3.41 25.41
CA TRP A 141 0.80 -4.45 26.41
C TRP A 141 1.62 -4.22 27.68
N ILE A 142 2.89 -3.81 27.52
CA ILE A 142 3.75 -3.49 28.66
C ILE A 142 3.18 -2.32 29.45
N LEU A 143 2.79 -1.24 28.77
CA LEU A 143 2.18 -0.07 29.43
C LEU A 143 0.85 -0.42 30.11
N ALA A 144 0.00 -1.23 29.47
CA ALA A 144 -1.25 -1.67 30.07
C ALA A 144 -1.00 -2.46 31.36
N GLN A 145 -0.07 -3.42 31.34
CA GLN A 145 0.30 -4.20 32.52
C GLN A 145 0.86 -3.33 33.65
N LEU A 146 1.69 -2.32 33.34
CA LEU A 146 2.23 -1.41 34.34
C LEU A 146 1.15 -0.53 34.98
N LEU A 147 0.09 -0.19 34.24
CA LEU A 147 -0.97 0.69 34.72
C LEU A 147 -2.09 -0.06 35.45
N THR A 148 -2.46 -1.27 35.02
CA THR A 148 -3.56 -2.03 35.61
C THR A 148 -3.11 -3.01 36.69
N GLY A 149 -1.86 -3.48 36.65
CA GLY A 149 -1.35 -4.51 37.56
C GLY A 149 -1.80 -5.94 37.20
N ASP A 150 -2.64 -6.10 36.17
CA ASP A 150 -3.12 -7.40 35.70
C ASP A 150 -2.10 -8.09 34.78
N SER A 151 -2.22 -9.41 34.61
CA SER A 151 -1.40 -10.20 33.66
C SER A 151 -1.84 -10.00 32.20
N VAL A 152 -1.86 -8.75 31.73
CA VAL A 152 -2.29 -8.36 30.37
C VAL A 152 -1.52 -9.12 29.29
N ILE A 153 -0.25 -9.46 29.51
CA ILE A 153 0.56 -10.22 28.54
C ILE A 153 0.06 -11.67 28.39
N ALA A 154 -0.41 -12.32 29.46
CA ALA A 154 -0.95 -13.68 29.40
C ALA A 154 -2.29 -13.70 28.64
N ASP A 155 -3.15 -12.71 28.89
CA ASP A 155 -4.45 -12.58 28.24
C ASP A 155 -4.32 -12.14 26.77
N ALA A 156 -3.34 -11.30 26.45
CA ALA A 156 -3.02 -10.91 25.07
C ALA A 156 -2.59 -12.10 24.21
N LYS A 157 -1.82 -13.05 24.78
CA LYS A 157 -1.41 -14.26 24.06
C LYS A 157 -2.60 -15.14 23.69
N ASN A 158 -3.53 -15.36 24.62
CA ASN A 158 -4.75 -16.13 24.37
C ASN A 158 -5.63 -15.41 23.34
N THR A 159 -5.79 -14.09 23.45
CA THR A 159 -6.57 -13.28 22.49
C THR A 159 -5.99 -13.32 21.06
N VAL A 160 -4.65 -13.31 20.91
CA VAL A 160 -4.01 -13.41 19.59
C VAL A 160 -4.24 -14.79 18.97
N VAL A 161 -4.20 -15.86 19.77
CA VAL A 161 -4.49 -17.22 19.32
C VAL A 161 -5.96 -17.38 18.95
N ASP A 162 -6.87 -16.86 19.78
CA ASP A 162 -8.32 -16.95 19.54
C ASP A 162 -8.75 -16.12 18.32
N ARG A 163 -8.09 -14.98 18.05
CA ARG A 163 -8.33 -14.16 16.85
C ARG A 163 -7.61 -14.66 15.58
N ALA A 164 -6.64 -15.55 15.74
CA ALA A 164 -5.97 -16.24 14.63
C ALA A 164 -6.57 -17.63 14.36
N GLY A 165 -7.47 -18.10 15.23
CA GLY A 165 -8.21 -19.35 15.12
C GLY A 165 -9.57 -19.14 14.45
N SER A 166 -9.97 -20.12 13.64
CA SER A 166 -11.17 -20.06 12.81
C SER A 166 -12.46 -19.93 13.63
N SER A 167 -13.14 -18.80 13.53
CA SER A 167 -14.55 -18.69 13.90
C SER A 167 -15.38 -19.41 12.81
N ASN A 168 -16.26 -20.34 13.21
CA ASN A 168 -17.08 -21.11 12.26
C ASN A 168 -18.22 -20.29 11.63
N GLU A 169 -18.33 -18.99 11.92
CA GLU A 169 -19.47 -18.16 11.51
C GLU A 169 -19.30 -17.56 10.10
N VAL A 170 -18.06 -17.32 9.65
CA VAL A 170 -17.77 -16.70 8.35
C VAL A 170 -16.80 -17.58 7.56
N ASP A 171 -17.11 -17.87 6.30
CA ASP A 171 -16.20 -18.59 5.40
C ASP A 171 -14.90 -17.80 5.23
N SER A 172 -13.83 -18.27 5.89
CA SER A 172 -12.48 -17.70 5.85
C SER A 172 -11.55 -18.41 4.86
N SER A 173 -12.10 -19.19 3.91
CA SER A 173 -11.32 -19.72 2.81
C SER A 173 -10.69 -18.60 1.97
N LEU A 174 -9.46 -18.80 1.49
CA LEU A 174 -8.79 -17.77 0.68
C LEU A 174 -9.60 -17.41 -0.57
N HIS A 175 -10.24 -18.40 -1.18
CA HIS A 175 -11.11 -18.18 -2.34
C HIS A 175 -12.27 -17.24 -2.00
N SER A 176 -12.97 -17.45 -0.88
CA SER A 176 -14.09 -16.60 -0.47
C SER A 176 -13.64 -15.18 -0.14
N ILE A 177 -12.52 -15.02 0.58
CA ILE A 177 -11.94 -13.71 0.93
C ILE A 177 -11.59 -12.96 -0.35
N LEU A 178 -10.93 -13.61 -1.32
CA LEU A 178 -10.59 -12.97 -2.59
C LEU A 178 -11.84 -12.60 -3.37
N ALA A 179 -12.78 -13.52 -3.57
CA ALA A 179 -14.00 -13.27 -4.32
C ALA A 179 -14.80 -12.09 -3.73
N ARG A 180 -14.96 -12.06 -2.41
CA ARG A 180 -15.66 -10.97 -1.71
C ARG A 180 -14.86 -9.67 -1.75
N SER A 181 -13.54 -9.70 -1.58
CA SER A 181 -12.68 -8.50 -1.69
C SER A 181 -12.75 -7.86 -3.07
N PHE A 182 -12.66 -8.67 -4.14
CA PHE A 182 -12.82 -8.20 -5.51
C PHE A 182 -14.26 -7.73 -5.78
N GLY A 183 -15.26 -8.36 -5.15
CA GLY A 183 -16.66 -7.91 -5.19
C GLY A 183 -16.87 -6.53 -4.56
N GLU A 184 -16.32 -6.30 -3.37
CA GLU A 184 -16.37 -5.00 -2.66
C GLU A 184 -15.63 -3.91 -3.43
N MET A 185 -14.45 -4.23 -3.98
CA MET A 185 -13.72 -3.32 -4.86
C MET A 185 -14.50 -3.04 -6.15
N GLY A 186 -15.24 -4.05 -6.65
CA GLY A 186 -16.03 -4.07 -7.87
C GLY A 186 -17.36 -3.30 -7.81
N ASN A 187 -17.41 -2.14 -7.14
CA ASN A 187 -18.53 -1.22 -7.31
C ASN A 187 -18.66 -0.83 -8.80
N ARG A 188 -19.89 -0.78 -9.36
CA ARG A 188 -20.17 -0.54 -10.79
C ARG A 188 -19.40 0.64 -11.37
N ALA A 189 -19.18 1.70 -10.58
CA ALA A 189 -18.41 2.87 -10.98
C ALA A 189 -16.89 2.60 -11.10
N PHE A 190 -16.30 1.82 -10.19
CA PHE A 190 -14.89 1.44 -10.26
C PHE A 190 -14.64 0.48 -11.43
N LEU A 191 -15.52 -0.51 -11.63
CA LEU A 191 -15.46 -1.42 -12.76
C LEU A 191 -15.49 -0.67 -14.10
N LEU A 192 -16.35 0.34 -14.24
CA LEU A 192 -16.38 1.21 -15.42
C LEU A 192 -15.04 1.93 -15.65
N VAL A 193 -14.45 2.52 -14.61
CA VAL A 193 -13.17 3.22 -14.75
C VAL A 193 -12.03 2.26 -15.09
N VAL A 194 -11.97 1.09 -14.46
CA VAL A 194 -10.97 0.05 -14.77
C VAL A 194 -11.16 -0.45 -16.21
N LEU A 195 -12.39 -0.71 -16.65
CA LEU A 195 -12.69 -1.15 -18.01
C LEU A 195 -12.27 -0.09 -19.03
N LEU A 196 -12.58 1.18 -18.78
CA LEU A 196 -12.17 2.30 -19.63
C LEU A 196 -10.63 2.46 -19.66
N PHE A 197 -9.97 2.29 -18.52
CA PHE A 197 -8.51 2.32 -18.43
C PHE A 197 -7.87 1.16 -19.20
N LEU A 198 -8.35 -0.07 -19.01
CA LEU A 198 -7.89 -1.25 -19.75
C LEU A 198 -8.18 -1.12 -21.25
N LEU A 199 -9.34 -0.62 -21.64
CA LEU A 199 -9.68 -0.35 -23.03
C LEU A 199 -8.74 0.71 -23.62
N ALA A 200 -8.49 1.81 -22.92
CA ALA A 200 -7.54 2.83 -23.36
C ALA A 200 -6.11 2.28 -23.48
N LEU A 201 -5.70 1.39 -22.57
CA LEU A 201 -4.42 0.68 -22.63
C LEU A 201 -4.35 -0.22 -23.87
N VAL A 202 -5.36 -1.07 -24.10
CA VAL A 202 -5.45 -1.97 -25.26
C VAL A 202 -5.46 -1.19 -26.56
N VAL A 203 -6.27 -0.13 -26.68
CA VAL A 203 -6.31 0.74 -27.88
C VAL A 203 -4.94 1.36 -28.13
N ARG A 204 -4.24 1.84 -27.10
CA ARG A 204 -2.89 2.40 -27.24
C ARG A 204 -1.84 1.37 -27.63
N LEU A 205 -1.95 0.14 -27.14
CA LEU A 205 -1.09 -0.98 -27.53
C LEU A 205 -1.32 -1.40 -28.99
N LEU A 206 -2.58 -1.60 -29.38
CA LEU A 206 -2.97 -2.00 -30.74
C LEU A 206 -2.62 -0.94 -31.78
N THR A 207 -2.78 0.34 -31.44
CA THR A 207 -2.38 1.46 -32.31
C THR A 207 -0.87 1.70 -32.33
N LYS A 208 -0.06 0.89 -31.63
CA LYS A 208 1.39 1.03 -31.44
C LYS A 208 1.83 2.41 -30.94
N LYS A 209 0.89 3.22 -30.43
CA LYS A 209 1.14 4.55 -29.85
C LYS A 209 1.80 4.45 -28.48
N MET A 210 1.78 3.27 -27.87
CA MET A 210 2.45 2.96 -26.61
C MET A 210 3.38 1.77 -26.81
N GLN A 211 4.65 1.94 -26.47
CA GLN A 211 5.59 0.82 -26.32
C GLN A 211 5.80 0.58 -24.83
N VAL A 212 5.60 -0.63 -24.33
CA VAL A 212 5.84 -0.92 -22.90
C VAL A 212 7.30 -1.29 -22.72
N ARG A 213 8.03 -0.60 -21.83
CA ARG A 213 9.34 -1.06 -21.39
C ARG A 213 9.18 -1.74 -20.03
N LEU A 214 9.82 -2.88 -19.84
CA LEU A 214 9.92 -3.51 -18.54
C LEU A 214 11.33 -3.25 -18.02
N GLU A 215 11.48 -2.44 -16.97
CA GLU A 215 12.74 -2.33 -16.25
C GLU A 215 12.97 -3.63 -15.48
N GLY A 216 13.67 -4.59 -16.08
CA GLY A 216 13.81 -5.95 -15.53
C GLY A 216 14.26 -6.01 -14.07
N ALA A 217 15.08 -5.04 -13.61
CA ALA A 217 15.51 -4.94 -12.22
C ALA A 217 14.37 -4.61 -11.23
N LYS A 218 13.29 -3.96 -11.69
CA LYS A 218 12.17 -3.47 -10.88
C LYS A 218 10.90 -4.30 -11.03
N VAL A 219 10.75 -5.06 -12.12
CA VAL A 219 9.55 -5.89 -12.38
C VAL A 219 9.30 -6.87 -11.24
N ILE A 220 10.27 -7.72 -10.91
CA ILE A 220 10.09 -8.75 -9.87
C ILE A 220 9.79 -8.10 -8.50
N PRO A 221 10.56 -7.11 -8.01
CA PRO A 221 10.21 -6.41 -6.76
C PRO A 221 8.81 -5.77 -6.76
N LEU A 222 8.37 -5.16 -7.87
CA LEU A 222 7.02 -4.61 -7.98
C LEU A 222 5.94 -5.70 -7.98
N LEU A 223 6.16 -6.83 -8.65
CA LEU A 223 5.23 -7.97 -8.59
C LEU A 223 5.15 -8.56 -7.18
N LEU A 224 6.28 -8.69 -6.48
CA LEU A 224 6.29 -9.11 -5.07
C LEU A 224 5.54 -8.12 -4.18
N THR A 225 5.69 -6.82 -4.43
CA THR A 225 4.93 -5.78 -3.73
C THR A 225 3.43 -5.89 -4.04
N ALA A 226 3.06 -6.17 -5.28
CA ALA A 226 1.68 -6.39 -5.69
C ALA A 226 1.06 -7.62 -5.01
N CYS A 227 1.87 -8.59 -4.58
CA CYS A 227 1.42 -9.78 -3.86
C CYS A 227 1.21 -9.57 -2.35
N LEU A 228 1.65 -8.44 -1.77
CA LEU A 228 1.51 -8.17 -0.33
C LEU A 228 0.07 -8.29 0.20
N PRO A 229 -0.98 -7.80 -0.50
CA PRO A 229 -2.36 -7.96 -0.05
C PRO A 229 -2.76 -9.43 0.15
N PHE A 230 -2.29 -10.31 -0.74
CA PHE A 230 -2.61 -11.74 -0.67
C PHE A 230 -1.86 -12.43 0.47
N LEU A 231 -0.61 -12.02 0.72
CA LEU A 231 0.16 -12.48 1.88
C LEU A 231 -0.52 -12.04 3.18
N TRP A 232 -1.08 -10.83 3.21
CA TRP A 232 -1.84 -10.33 4.35
C TRP A 232 -3.11 -11.15 4.60
N TYR A 233 -3.93 -11.37 3.56
CA TYR A 233 -5.12 -12.22 3.68
C TYR A 233 -4.77 -13.64 4.12
N PHE A 234 -3.62 -14.17 3.69
CA PHE A 234 -3.15 -15.47 4.13
C PHE A 234 -2.79 -15.51 5.63
N GLY A 235 -2.15 -14.45 6.13
CA GLY A 235 -1.70 -14.36 7.51
C GLY A 235 -2.79 -13.99 8.53
N VAL A 236 -3.86 -13.30 8.09
CA VAL A 236 -4.92 -12.80 8.96
C VAL A 236 -6.32 -13.12 8.37
N ARG A 237 -6.57 -14.41 8.11
CA ARG A 237 -7.73 -14.88 7.34
C ARG A 237 -9.06 -14.54 7.98
N ASP A 238 -9.27 -14.93 9.24
CA ASP A 238 -10.57 -14.79 9.91
C ASP A 238 -10.95 -13.31 10.06
N HIS A 239 -10.01 -12.49 10.53
CA HIS A 239 -10.20 -11.03 10.57
C HIS A 239 -10.51 -10.43 9.20
N SER A 240 -9.81 -10.88 8.14
CA SER A 240 -10.06 -10.39 6.78
C SER A 240 -11.45 -10.82 6.27
N ALA A 241 -11.90 -12.02 6.65
CA ALA A 241 -13.21 -12.55 6.28
C ALA A 241 -14.36 -11.85 7.00
N GLU A 242 -14.19 -11.57 8.30
CA GLU A 242 -15.15 -10.85 9.14
C GLU A 242 -15.24 -9.37 8.72
N HIS A 243 -14.11 -8.73 8.44
CA HIS A 243 -14.02 -7.31 8.10
C HIS A 243 -13.73 -7.06 6.62
N ILE A 244 -14.40 -7.78 5.73
CA ILE A 244 -14.13 -7.70 4.28
C ILE A 244 -14.29 -6.28 3.72
N SER A 245 -15.25 -5.53 4.25
CA SER A 245 -15.54 -4.15 3.88
C SER A 245 -14.40 -3.20 4.23
N ASN A 246 -13.42 -3.63 5.04
CA ASN A 246 -12.17 -2.95 5.34
C ASN A 246 -11.00 -3.59 4.59
N ALA A 247 -10.88 -4.91 4.72
CA ALA A 247 -9.77 -5.70 4.21
C ALA A 247 -9.58 -5.55 2.69
N PHE A 248 -10.66 -5.41 1.91
CA PHE A 248 -10.55 -5.26 0.45
C PHE A 248 -9.65 -4.11 0.01
N ARG A 249 -9.50 -3.07 0.86
CA ARG A 249 -8.66 -1.89 0.59
C ARG A 249 -7.19 -2.23 0.45
N GLU A 250 -6.74 -3.38 0.97
CA GLU A 250 -5.38 -3.88 0.73
C GLU A 250 -5.08 -4.01 -0.78
N LEU A 251 -6.09 -4.33 -1.61
CA LEU A 251 -5.95 -4.45 -3.06
C LEU A 251 -5.47 -3.16 -3.74
N CYS A 252 -5.50 -2.00 -3.07
CA CYS A 252 -4.91 -0.78 -3.61
C CYS A 252 -3.41 -0.93 -3.89
N VAL A 253 -2.68 -1.74 -3.12
CA VAL A 253 -1.26 -2.04 -3.35
C VAL A 253 -1.09 -2.83 -4.64
N PHE A 254 -1.96 -3.82 -4.87
CA PHE A 254 -1.97 -4.61 -6.09
C PHE A 254 -2.19 -3.71 -7.31
N VAL A 255 -3.22 -2.87 -7.27
CA VAL A 255 -3.54 -1.90 -8.35
C VAL A 255 -2.37 -0.93 -8.57
N PHE A 256 -1.82 -0.36 -7.50
CA PHE A 256 -0.74 0.61 -7.56
C PHE A 256 0.53 0.02 -8.15
N SER A 257 1.01 -1.10 -7.59
CA SER A 257 2.28 -1.71 -7.97
C SER A 257 2.23 -2.33 -9.36
N LEU A 258 1.10 -2.94 -9.74
CA LEU A 258 0.91 -3.45 -11.09
C LEU A 258 0.84 -2.31 -12.12
N SER A 259 0.11 -1.23 -11.81
CA SER A 259 0.08 -0.04 -12.66
C SER A 259 1.47 0.59 -12.81
N LEU A 260 2.25 0.64 -11.73
CA LEU A 260 3.64 1.08 -11.80
C LEU A 260 4.47 0.12 -12.67
N CYS A 261 4.26 -1.19 -12.62
CA CYS A 261 5.00 -2.16 -13.42
C CYS A 261 4.79 -1.96 -14.94
N LEU A 262 3.56 -1.60 -15.33
CA LEU A 262 3.18 -1.33 -16.73
C LEU A 262 3.67 0.06 -17.17
N GLN A 263 4.82 0.13 -17.85
CA GLN A 263 5.40 1.40 -18.30
C GLN A 263 4.88 1.81 -19.68
N GLU A 264 4.73 3.11 -19.93
CA GLU A 264 4.73 3.67 -21.29
C GLU A 264 6.17 4.14 -21.59
N LYS A 265 6.74 3.71 -22.71
CA LYS A 265 8.03 4.21 -23.21
C LYS A 265 7.82 5.68 -23.50
N SER A 266 8.42 6.54 -22.68
CA SER A 266 8.47 7.97 -23.00
C SER A 266 9.09 8.09 -24.40
N PRO A 267 8.51 8.89 -25.31
CA PRO A 267 9.22 9.26 -26.52
C PRO A 267 10.58 9.82 -26.08
N SER A 268 11.64 9.30 -26.68
CA SER A 268 12.99 9.80 -26.43
C SER A 268 12.96 11.31 -26.59
N ARG A 269 13.33 12.06 -25.55
CA ARG A 269 13.82 13.43 -25.74
C ARG A 269 15.18 13.34 -26.44
N SER A 270 15.14 13.01 -27.72
CA SER A 270 16.24 13.10 -28.68
C SER A 270 15.64 13.84 -29.86
N GLY A 271 15.61 15.16 -29.77
CA GLY A 271 15.02 16.00 -30.82
C GLY A 271 14.41 17.33 -30.39
N ALA A 272 14.97 18.00 -29.38
CA ALA A 272 14.83 19.46 -29.24
C ALA A 272 16.27 20.00 -29.23
N LEU A 273 16.86 20.09 -30.42
CA LEU A 273 16.94 21.27 -31.29
C LEU A 273 18.08 22.20 -30.85
N HIS A 274 19.11 22.21 -31.70
CA HIS A 274 20.15 23.22 -31.97
C HIS A 274 20.98 23.78 -30.81
#